data_AF-A0A7S3FPC8-F1
#
_entry.id   AF-A0A7S3FPC8-F1
#
_cell.length_a   1.000
_cell.length_b   1.000
_cell.length_c   1.000
_cell.angle_alpha   90.00
_cell.angle_beta   90.00
_cell.angle_gamma   90.00
#
_symmetry.space_group_name_H-M   'P 1'
#
loop_
_entity.id
_entity.type
_entity.pdbx_description
1 polymer ?
#
loop_
_entity_poly.entity_id
_entity_poly.type
_entity_poly.pdbx_seq_one_letter_code
_entity_poly.pdbx_strand_id
1 'polypeptide(L)'
;DTALKGVAKLFERLERKHWAQGEDRGVLLTVEGTVLLQLNIIAKQKQTLAQTLVRALRESPSAPLKPFLFGMLLSLARVAKCEKHVFDYLQDAVLAHYSCKGPKLPCRSWGALQSAQEGLSFESLVDDMVSRSHEWDITIQGLVDFGKSLVRATGVGARDRVGLLVGGAAGEGNPLLMRIMLGVYILTRAFESHDAVRSDILKQCQQEILNDSDCSIYYIHLLARLCI
;
A
#
# COMPACT_ATOMS: atom_id res chain seq x y z
N ASP A 1 8.23 17.45 8.30
CA ASP A 1 7.34 18.27 9.14
C ASP A 1 7.13 17.52 10.44
N THR A 2 7.57 18.10 11.55
CA THR A 2 7.52 17.47 12.88
C THR A 2 6.08 17.25 13.35
N ALA A 3 5.15 18.09 12.90
CA ALA A 3 3.75 18.01 13.29
C ALA A 3 3.05 16.77 12.73
N LEU A 4 3.19 16.49 11.42
CA LEU A 4 2.58 15.30 10.81
C LEU A 4 3.12 13.98 11.36
N LYS A 5 4.43 13.92 11.57
CA LYS A 5 5.04 12.77 12.27
C LYS A 5 4.49 12.63 13.69
N GLY A 6 4.24 13.76 14.37
CA GLY A 6 3.60 13.79 15.68
C GLY A 6 2.19 13.24 15.65
N VAL A 7 1.36 13.67 14.69
CA VAL A 7 -0.01 13.16 14.47
C VAL A 7 0.00 11.66 14.22
N ALA A 8 0.84 11.18 13.29
CA ALA A 8 0.96 9.75 13.02
C ALA A 8 1.33 8.96 14.28
N LYS A 9 2.38 9.40 15.01
CA LYS A 9 2.82 8.74 16.25
C LYS A 9 1.76 8.79 17.36
N LEU A 10 0.97 9.86 17.42
CA LEU A 10 -0.12 10.00 18.39
C LEU A 10 -1.19 8.94 18.11
N PHE A 11 -1.69 8.87 16.88
CA PHE A 11 -2.71 7.89 16.50
C PHE A 11 -2.18 6.47 16.66
N GLU A 12 -0.96 6.15 16.21
CA GLU A 12 -0.34 4.83 16.46
C GLU A 12 -0.19 4.45 17.94
N ARG A 13 -0.14 5.44 18.86
CA ARG A 13 -0.17 5.21 20.31
C ARG A 13 -1.59 4.99 20.82
N LEU A 14 -2.55 5.77 20.33
CA LEU A 14 -3.97 5.57 20.63
C LEU A 14 -4.42 4.19 20.15
N GLU A 15 -3.93 3.76 18.98
CA GLU A 15 -4.26 2.47 18.43
C GLU A 15 -3.80 1.33 19.35
N ARG A 16 -2.52 1.32 19.71
CA ARG A 16 -2.01 0.27 20.61
C ARG A 16 -2.74 0.22 21.95
N LYS A 17 -3.21 1.35 22.46
CA LYS A 17 -3.97 1.41 23.72
C LYS A 17 -5.39 0.86 23.56
N HIS A 18 -6.16 1.37 22.60
CA HIS A 18 -7.55 0.97 22.40
C HIS A 18 -7.66 -0.51 21.97
N TRP A 19 -6.75 -0.98 21.12
CA TRP A 19 -6.74 -2.39 20.70
C TRP A 19 -6.36 -3.35 21.84
N ALA A 20 -5.56 -2.91 22.81
CA ALA A 20 -5.23 -3.70 23.99
C ALA A 20 -6.38 -3.73 25.03
N GLN A 21 -7.25 -2.73 25.01
CA GLN A 21 -8.30 -2.53 26.02
C GLN A 21 -9.67 -3.08 25.59
N GLY A 22 -9.84 -3.48 24.32
CA GLY A 22 -11.09 -4.06 23.83
C GLY A 22 -12.27 -3.09 23.81
N GLU A 23 -12.01 -1.78 23.86
CA GLU A 23 -13.03 -0.73 23.83
C GLU A 23 -13.71 -0.62 22.45
N ASP A 24 -14.85 0.09 22.42
CA ASP A 24 -15.62 0.35 21.21
C ASP A 24 -14.76 1.09 20.16
N ARG A 25 -14.50 0.39 19.05
CA ARG A 25 -13.60 0.82 17.98
C ARG A 25 -14.23 1.89 17.09
N GLY A 26 -15.55 1.99 17.06
CA GLY A 26 -16.28 2.84 16.10
C GLY A 26 -15.96 4.33 16.25
N VAL A 27 -15.87 4.82 17.49
CA VAL A 27 -15.58 6.23 17.77
C VAL A 27 -14.16 6.59 17.33
N LEU A 28 -13.16 5.77 17.67
CA LEU A 28 -11.77 6.04 17.29
C LEU A 28 -11.60 6.03 15.76
N LEU A 29 -12.17 5.03 15.08
CA LEU A 29 -12.11 4.94 13.61
C LEU A 29 -12.76 6.16 12.95
N THR A 30 -13.90 6.62 13.46
CA THR A 30 -14.57 7.83 12.96
C THR A 30 -13.71 9.09 13.13
N VAL A 31 -13.07 9.25 14.29
CA VAL A 31 -12.15 10.36 14.56
C VAL A 31 -10.94 10.30 13.65
N GLU A 32 -10.34 9.12 13.48
CA GLU A 32 -9.21 8.91 12.58
C GLU A 32 -9.57 9.27 11.14
N GLY A 33 -10.72 8.80 10.63
CA GLY A 33 -11.23 9.14 9.30
C GLY A 33 -11.40 10.65 9.12
N THR A 34 -11.95 11.33 10.14
CA THR A 34 -12.10 12.79 10.15
C THR A 34 -10.73 13.49 10.06
N VAL A 35 -9.73 13.03 10.83
CA VAL A 35 -8.38 13.59 10.77
C VAL A 35 -7.75 13.38 9.39
N LEU A 36 -7.90 12.19 8.79
CA LEU A 36 -7.40 11.93 7.44
C LEU A 36 -8.04 12.86 6.41
N LEU A 37 -9.35 13.11 6.51
CA LEU A 37 -10.06 14.06 5.66
C LEU A 37 -9.52 15.48 5.82
N GLN A 38 -9.33 15.96 7.05
CA GLN A 38 -8.79 17.30 7.30
C GLN A 38 -7.35 17.45 6.77
N LEU A 39 -6.51 16.42 6.95
CA LEU A 39 -5.16 16.41 6.40
C LEU A 39 -5.16 16.48 4.87
N ASN A 40 -6.09 15.78 4.20
CA ASN A 40 -6.24 15.89 2.76
C ASN A 40 -6.64 17.30 2.32
N ILE A 41 -7.57 17.97 3.04
CA ILE A 41 -7.98 19.35 2.76
C ILE A 41 -6.77 20.30 2.92
N ILE A 42 -6.00 20.15 3.98
CA ILE A 42 -4.78 20.95 4.20
C ILE A 42 -3.75 20.68 3.09
N ALA A 43 -3.59 19.42 2.66
CA ALA A 43 -2.65 19.07 1.59
C ALA A 43 -3.02 19.69 0.23
N LYS A 44 -4.32 19.85 -0.06
CA LYS A 44 -4.79 20.57 -1.26
C LYS A 44 -4.32 22.02 -1.27
N GLN A 45 -4.25 22.66 -0.10
CA GLN A 45 -3.78 24.04 0.06
C GLN A 45 -2.25 24.13 0.12
N LYS A 46 -1.61 23.24 0.90
CA LYS A 46 -0.15 23.19 1.11
C LYS A 46 0.44 21.96 0.45
N GLN A 47 0.79 22.09 -0.82
CA GLN A 47 1.21 20.96 -1.66
C GLN A 47 2.59 20.37 -1.29
N THR A 48 3.41 21.11 -0.54
CA THR A 48 4.71 20.63 -0.01
C THR A 48 4.56 19.70 1.20
N LEU A 49 3.34 19.54 1.73
CA LEU A 49 3.06 18.78 2.94
C LEU A 49 3.50 17.32 2.82
N ALA A 50 3.03 16.60 1.79
CA ALA A 50 3.38 15.20 1.57
C ALA A 50 4.87 15.01 1.30
N GLN A 51 5.50 15.90 0.54
CA GLN A 51 6.94 15.86 0.28
C GLN A 51 7.75 15.96 1.57
N THR A 52 7.33 16.85 2.48
CA THR A 52 8.03 17.08 3.75
C THR A 52 7.80 15.92 4.73
N LEU A 53 6.62 15.28 4.68
CA LEU A 53 6.37 14.04 5.42
C LEU A 53 7.23 12.89 4.89
N VAL A 54 7.19 12.61 3.59
CA VAL A 54 7.96 11.54 2.93
C VAL A 54 9.45 11.70 3.15
N ARG A 55 10.00 12.91 2.96
CA ARG A 55 11.42 13.20 3.23
C ARG A 55 11.77 12.83 4.67
N ALA A 56 10.94 13.28 5.61
CA ALA A 56 11.17 13.00 7.01
C ALA A 56 11.06 11.48 7.30
N LEU A 57 10.11 10.76 6.72
CA LEU A 57 10.00 9.30 6.88
C LEU A 57 11.25 8.57 6.37
N ARG A 58 11.81 9.00 5.23
CA ARG A 58 13.06 8.46 4.68
C ARG A 58 14.27 8.72 5.58
N GLU A 59 14.34 9.87 6.24
CA GLU A 59 15.41 10.22 7.20
C GLU A 59 15.33 9.43 8.51
N SER A 60 14.18 8.85 8.85
CA SER A 60 13.99 8.05 10.07
C SER A 60 13.47 6.63 9.74
N PRO A 61 14.29 5.76 9.13
CA PRO A 61 13.87 4.47 8.60
C PRO A 61 13.61 3.37 9.66
N SER A 62 13.54 3.71 10.95
CA SER A 62 13.57 2.71 12.04
C SER A 62 12.21 2.16 12.45
N ALA A 63 11.09 2.63 11.89
CA ALA A 63 9.75 2.18 12.27
C ALA A 63 9.02 1.51 11.10
N PRO A 64 8.41 0.33 11.29
CA PRO A 64 7.56 -0.29 10.28
C PRO A 64 6.35 0.60 10.00
N LEU A 65 5.86 0.54 8.76
CA LEU A 65 4.63 1.21 8.37
C LEU A 65 3.46 0.63 9.17
N LYS A 66 2.66 1.49 9.78
CA LYS A 66 1.49 1.11 10.58
C LYS A 66 0.19 1.54 9.90
N PRO A 67 -0.96 0.96 10.28
CA PRO A 67 -2.23 1.22 9.60
C PRO A 67 -2.60 2.70 9.47
N PHE A 68 -2.56 3.49 10.56
CA PHE A 68 -2.88 4.92 10.48
C PHE A 68 -1.93 5.70 9.55
N LEU A 69 -0.61 5.46 9.65
CA LEU A 69 0.35 6.13 8.77
C LEU A 69 0.15 5.72 7.31
N PHE A 70 -0.17 4.46 7.05
CA PHE A 70 -0.48 3.97 5.72
C PHE A 70 -1.74 4.66 5.17
N GLY A 71 -2.84 4.68 5.93
CA GLY A 71 -4.08 5.38 5.56
C GLY A 71 -3.86 6.89 5.34
N MET A 72 -3.01 7.53 6.14
CA MET A 72 -2.63 8.93 5.96
C MET A 72 -1.86 9.15 4.65
N LEU A 73 -0.94 8.26 4.29
CA LEU A 73 -0.24 8.36 3.01
C LEU A 73 -1.23 8.20 1.84
N LEU A 74 -2.12 7.19 1.89
CA LEU A 74 -3.13 6.96 0.85
C LEU A 74 -4.11 8.14 0.73
N SER A 75 -4.54 8.75 1.84
CA SER A 75 -5.40 9.93 1.80
C SER A 75 -4.67 11.13 1.21
N LEU A 76 -3.38 11.33 1.50
CA LEU A 76 -2.56 12.39 0.90
C LEU A 76 -2.31 12.15 -0.59
N ALA A 77 -2.17 10.89 -1.02
CA ALA A 77 -1.96 10.52 -2.41
C ALA A 77 -3.11 10.97 -3.32
N ARG A 78 -4.33 11.17 -2.79
CA ARG A 78 -5.46 11.73 -3.54
C ARG A 78 -5.27 13.16 -4.02
N VAL A 79 -4.25 13.86 -3.54
CA VAL A 79 -3.85 15.14 -4.10
C VAL A 79 -2.82 14.87 -5.19
N ALA A 80 -3.16 15.11 -6.45
CA ALA A 80 -2.34 14.74 -7.62
C ALA A 80 -0.85 15.15 -7.53
N LYS A 81 -0.56 16.31 -6.92
CA LYS A 81 0.83 16.79 -6.73
C LYS A 81 1.59 16.04 -5.64
N CYS A 82 0.89 15.43 -4.70
CA CYS A 82 1.43 14.62 -3.62
C CYS A 82 1.57 13.14 -4.03
N GLU A 83 0.68 12.65 -4.89
CA GLU A 83 0.56 11.25 -5.32
C GLU A 83 1.91 10.61 -5.61
N LYS A 84 2.65 11.16 -6.59
CA LYS A 84 3.95 10.60 -7.00
C LYS A 84 4.91 10.43 -5.83
N HIS A 85 5.03 11.43 -4.97
CA HIS A 85 5.98 11.40 -3.85
C HIS A 85 5.61 10.33 -2.82
N VAL A 86 4.30 10.14 -2.61
CA VAL A 86 3.78 9.12 -1.70
C VAL A 86 3.95 7.73 -2.30
N PHE A 87 3.55 7.53 -3.56
CA PHE A 87 3.64 6.23 -4.22
C PHE A 87 5.09 5.79 -4.42
N ASP A 88 6.01 6.68 -4.80
CA ASP A 88 7.43 6.37 -4.88
C ASP A 88 7.95 5.85 -3.52
N TYR A 89 7.56 6.49 -2.40
CA TYR A 89 7.93 6.04 -1.06
C TYR A 89 7.32 4.67 -0.69
N LEU A 90 6.03 4.47 -0.95
CA LEU A 90 5.37 3.20 -0.63
C LEU A 90 5.89 2.05 -1.49
N GLN A 91 6.16 2.30 -2.78
CA GLN A 91 6.75 1.31 -3.69
C GLN A 91 8.15 0.91 -3.24
N ASP A 92 8.99 1.89 -2.86
CA ASP A 92 10.32 1.62 -2.30
C ASP A 92 10.23 0.76 -1.03
N ALA A 93 9.28 1.07 -0.14
CA ALA A 93 9.07 0.32 1.10
C ALA A 93 8.62 -1.13 0.83
N VAL A 94 7.71 -1.33 -0.14
CA VAL A 94 7.27 -2.67 -0.58
C VAL A 94 8.44 -3.47 -1.16
N LEU A 95 9.23 -2.86 -2.05
CA LEU A 95 10.39 -3.53 -2.66
C LEU A 95 11.44 -3.90 -1.62
N ALA A 96 11.73 -3.00 -0.68
CA ALA A 96 12.64 -3.28 0.41
C ALA A 96 12.17 -4.47 1.26
N HIS A 97 10.87 -4.50 1.61
CA HIS A 97 10.27 -5.60 2.37
C HIS A 97 10.42 -6.96 1.68
N TYR A 98 10.09 -7.06 0.39
CA TYR A 98 10.21 -8.32 -0.35
C TYR A 98 11.66 -8.70 -0.70
N SER A 99 12.55 -7.73 -0.89
CA SER A 99 13.97 -7.99 -1.14
C SER A 99 14.65 -8.60 0.11
N CYS A 100 14.23 -8.21 1.31
CA CYS A 100 14.75 -8.77 2.55
C CYS A 100 14.23 -10.19 2.87
N LYS A 101 13.16 -10.66 2.21
CA LYS A 101 12.60 -12.01 2.37
C LYS A 101 13.24 -13.06 1.46
N GLY A 102 14.12 -12.67 0.53
CA GLY A 102 14.80 -13.59 -0.39
C GLY A 102 15.88 -14.47 0.27
N PRO A 103 16.46 -15.45 -0.48
CA PRO A 103 17.50 -16.33 0.04
C PRO A 103 18.71 -15.51 0.52
N LYS A 104 19.01 -15.62 1.81
CA LYS A 104 20.03 -14.82 2.50
C LYS A 104 21.42 -15.02 1.86
N LEU A 105 21.96 -14.00 1.19
CA LEU A 105 23.41 -13.78 1.22
C LEU A 105 23.75 -13.00 2.49
N PRO A 106 24.83 -13.35 3.22
CA PRO A 106 25.22 -12.66 4.44
C PRO A 106 25.82 -11.31 4.09
N CYS A 107 24.98 -10.29 3.91
CA CYS A 107 25.43 -8.91 3.78
C CYS A 107 25.86 -8.40 5.15
N ARG A 108 27.18 -8.39 5.40
CA ARG A 108 27.85 -8.05 6.67
C ARG A 108 27.61 -6.62 7.18
N SER A 109 26.91 -5.76 6.45
CA SER A 109 26.66 -4.35 6.83
C SER A 109 25.26 -4.08 7.40
N TRP A 110 24.43 -5.09 7.63
CA TRP A 110 23.03 -4.90 8.03
C TRP A 110 22.67 -5.45 9.43
N GLY A 111 23.61 -5.33 10.38
CA GLY A 111 23.42 -5.77 11.77
C GLY A 111 22.46 -4.90 12.61
N ALA A 112 21.97 -3.77 12.06
CA ALA A 112 21.11 -2.82 12.79
C ALA A 112 19.61 -2.90 12.42
N LEU A 113 19.23 -3.66 11.38
CA LEU A 113 17.82 -3.81 10.99
C LEU A 113 17.19 -5.13 11.49
N GLN A 114 17.96 -5.99 12.14
CA GLN A 114 17.56 -7.37 12.46
C GLN A 114 16.98 -7.56 13.87
N SER A 115 16.83 -6.52 14.70
CA SER A 115 16.36 -6.72 16.07
C SER A 115 14.85 -6.58 16.32
N ALA A 116 14.01 -6.38 15.30
CA ALA A 116 12.57 -6.16 15.53
C ALA A 116 11.64 -6.49 14.35
N GLN A 117 11.87 -7.57 13.60
CA GLN A 117 10.96 -7.96 12.52
C GLN A 117 9.74 -8.75 13.05
N GLU A 118 9.04 -8.17 14.03
CA GLU A 118 7.61 -8.38 14.31
C GLU A 118 6.78 -7.27 13.61
N GLY A 119 7.16 -6.92 12.38
CA GLY A 119 6.45 -5.93 11.57
C GLY A 119 5.25 -6.58 10.88
N LEU A 120 4.08 -5.90 10.89
CA LEU A 120 2.92 -6.27 10.08
C LEU A 120 3.34 -6.45 8.61
N SER A 121 2.87 -7.52 7.97
CA SER A 121 3.11 -7.70 6.53
C SER A 121 2.31 -6.66 5.73
N PHE A 122 2.73 -6.38 4.49
CA PHE A 122 1.96 -5.47 3.64
C PHE A 122 0.56 -6.01 3.35
N GLU A 123 0.40 -7.32 3.24
CA GLU A 123 -0.90 -7.99 3.09
C GLU A 123 -1.79 -7.72 4.31
N SER A 124 -1.26 -7.81 5.53
CA SER A 124 -1.98 -7.47 6.75
C SER A 124 -2.33 -5.98 6.82
N LEU A 125 -1.43 -5.09 6.39
CA LEU A 125 -1.73 -3.66 6.30
C LEU A 125 -2.84 -3.37 5.28
N VAL A 126 -2.89 -4.12 4.18
CA VAL A 126 -3.94 -4.01 3.17
C VAL A 126 -5.27 -4.50 3.72
N ASP A 127 -5.31 -5.65 4.38
CA ASP A 127 -6.54 -6.18 4.99
C ASP A 127 -7.08 -5.22 6.07
N ASP A 128 -6.20 -4.69 6.93
CA ASP A 128 -6.55 -3.66 7.90
C ASP A 128 -7.10 -2.40 7.24
N MET A 129 -6.47 -1.95 6.15
CA MET A 129 -6.90 -0.74 5.44
C MET A 129 -8.25 -0.94 4.76
N VAL A 130 -8.48 -2.10 4.12
CA VAL A 130 -9.77 -2.42 3.49
C VAL A 130 -10.89 -2.52 4.54
N SER A 131 -10.58 -3.05 5.74
CA SER A 131 -11.53 -3.08 6.84
C SER A 131 -11.84 -1.68 7.37
N ARG A 132 -10.84 -0.82 7.53
CA ARG A 132 -11.02 0.54 8.08
C ARG A 132 -11.60 1.53 7.07
N SER A 133 -11.55 1.23 5.78
CA SER A 133 -12.03 2.15 4.73
C SER A 133 -13.56 2.28 4.68
N HIS A 134 -14.31 1.51 5.48
CA HIS A 134 -15.73 1.77 5.69
C HIS A 134 -15.97 3.09 6.45
N GLU A 135 -15.11 3.40 7.43
CA GLU A 135 -15.10 4.67 8.15
C GLU A 135 -14.11 5.67 7.56
N TRP A 136 -13.09 5.19 6.84
CA TRP A 136 -12.06 6.00 6.16
C TRP A 136 -12.25 5.99 4.65
N ASP A 137 -13.45 6.29 4.18
CA ASP A 137 -13.83 6.32 2.76
C ASP A 137 -12.81 7.04 1.86
N ILE A 138 -12.18 8.10 2.37
CA ILE A 138 -11.16 8.87 1.66
C ILE A 138 -9.97 8.01 1.21
N THR A 139 -9.70 6.89 1.85
CA THR A 139 -8.51 6.05 1.60
C THR A 139 -8.71 5.02 0.50
N ILE A 140 -9.94 4.54 0.23
CA ILE A 140 -10.16 3.39 -0.66
C ILE A 140 -9.70 3.67 -2.09
N GLN A 141 -9.96 4.87 -2.62
CA GLN A 141 -9.49 5.24 -3.96
C GLN A 141 -7.96 5.32 -4.00
N GLY A 142 -7.34 5.89 -2.96
CA GLY A 142 -5.88 5.95 -2.86
C GLY A 142 -5.25 4.56 -2.79
N LEU A 143 -5.90 3.61 -2.10
CA LEU A 143 -5.49 2.21 -2.04
C LEU A 143 -5.56 1.54 -3.42
N VAL A 144 -6.66 1.76 -4.14
CA VAL A 144 -6.85 1.25 -5.51
C VAL A 144 -5.80 1.82 -6.46
N ASP A 145 -5.56 3.13 -6.43
CA ASP A 145 -4.56 3.79 -7.28
C ASP A 145 -3.14 3.34 -6.95
N PHE A 146 -2.86 3.10 -5.66
CA PHE A 146 -1.61 2.48 -5.24
C PHE A 146 -1.47 1.05 -5.79
N GLY A 147 -2.52 0.23 -5.70
CA GLY A 147 -2.56 -1.12 -6.27
C GLY A 147 -2.27 -1.11 -7.78
N LYS A 148 -2.93 -0.23 -8.55
CA LYS A 148 -2.65 -0.03 -9.99
C LYS A 148 -1.19 0.37 -10.22
N SER A 149 -0.64 1.25 -9.40
CA SER A 149 0.76 1.69 -9.51
C SER A 149 1.75 0.54 -9.31
N LEU A 150 1.44 -0.41 -8.41
CA LEU A 150 2.27 -1.59 -8.17
C LEU A 150 2.20 -2.58 -9.33
N VAL A 151 1.04 -2.74 -9.97
CA VAL A 151 0.86 -3.66 -11.12
C VAL A 151 1.56 -3.13 -12.38
N ARG A 152 1.57 -1.81 -12.61
CA ARG A 152 2.25 -1.18 -13.77
C ARG A 152 3.78 -1.24 -13.72
N ALA A 153 4.33 -1.74 -12.63
CA ALA A 153 5.74 -2.08 -12.51
C ALA A 153 6.26 -2.91 -13.70
N THR A 154 7.31 -2.40 -14.36
CA THR A 154 8.02 -3.12 -15.42
C THR A 154 9.27 -3.83 -14.87
N GLY A 155 9.92 -4.66 -15.70
CA GLY A 155 11.20 -5.29 -15.38
C GLY A 155 11.13 -6.75 -14.91
N VAL A 156 9.96 -7.38 -14.92
CA VAL A 156 9.83 -8.83 -14.67
C VAL A 156 10.11 -9.59 -15.97
N GLY A 157 11.01 -10.58 -15.90
CA GLY A 157 11.42 -11.40 -17.05
C GLY A 157 10.28 -12.26 -17.61
N ALA A 158 10.38 -12.64 -18.88
CA ALA A 158 9.37 -13.46 -19.56
C ALA A 158 9.10 -14.80 -18.86
N ARG A 159 10.13 -15.43 -18.27
CA ARG A 159 10.00 -16.69 -17.53
C ARG A 159 9.06 -16.58 -16.32
N ASP A 160 9.23 -15.53 -15.53
CA ASP A 160 8.42 -15.31 -14.32
C ASP A 160 6.97 -14.97 -14.70
N ARG A 161 6.78 -14.23 -15.79
CA ARG A 161 5.45 -13.94 -16.38
C ARG A 161 4.70 -15.19 -16.82
N VAL A 162 5.37 -16.09 -17.53
CA VAL A 162 4.78 -17.37 -17.97
C VAL A 162 4.47 -18.26 -16.77
N GLY A 163 5.35 -18.28 -15.77
CA GLY A 163 5.14 -19.07 -14.56
C GLY A 163 3.89 -18.68 -13.79
N LEU A 164 3.51 -17.39 -13.79
CA LEU A 164 2.25 -16.91 -13.20
C LEU A 164 1.01 -17.51 -13.90
N LEU A 165 1.02 -17.61 -15.23
CA LEU A 165 -0.11 -18.14 -16.01
C LEU A 165 -0.29 -19.66 -15.85
N VAL A 166 0.81 -20.38 -15.64
CA VAL A 166 0.82 -21.85 -15.55
C VAL A 166 0.55 -22.32 -14.10
N GLY A 167 0.36 -21.41 -13.15
CA GLY A 167 0.11 -21.74 -11.74
C GLY A 167 1.31 -22.41 -11.05
N GLY A 168 2.51 -22.26 -11.61
CA GLY A 168 3.73 -22.76 -10.97
C GLY A 168 4.19 -21.83 -9.84
N ALA A 169 5.05 -22.32 -8.94
CA ALA A 169 5.74 -21.55 -7.90
C ALA A 169 6.76 -20.53 -8.46
N ALA A 170 6.45 -19.90 -9.59
CA ALA A 170 7.25 -18.85 -10.17
C ALA A 170 7.02 -17.57 -9.39
N GLY A 171 8.01 -17.16 -8.62
CA GLY A 171 8.04 -15.83 -8.00
C GLY A 171 8.40 -15.76 -6.54
N GLU A 172 8.49 -16.88 -5.82
CA GLU A 172 8.82 -16.87 -4.36
C GLU A 172 10.18 -16.23 -4.02
N GLY A 173 11.02 -15.92 -5.01
CA GLY A 173 12.27 -15.19 -4.84
C GLY A 173 12.42 -13.90 -5.64
N ASN A 174 11.43 -13.46 -6.42
CA ASN A 174 11.54 -12.23 -7.23
C ASN A 174 10.76 -11.07 -6.56
N PRO A 175 11.44 -10.10 -5.93
CA PRO A 175 10.79 -8.98 -5.24
C PRO A 175 9.93 -8.11 -6.15
N LEU A 176 10.28 -7.98 -7.44
CA LEU A 176 9.49 -7.23 -8.41
C LEU A 176 8.15 -7.93 -8.70
N LEU A 177 8.18 -9.27 -8.84
CA LEU A 177 6.94 -10.03 -9.04
C LEU A 177 6.09 -10.03 -7.76
N MET A 178 6.68 -10.15 -6.58
CA MET A 178 5.96 -10.03 -5.30
C MET A 178 5.31 -8.65 -5.12
N ARG A 179 5.99 -7.58 -5.53
CA ARG A 179 5.39 -6.23 -5.60
C ARG A 179 4.15 -6.20 -6.50
N ILE A 180 4.23 -6.77 -7.70
CA ILE A 180 3.10 -6.81 -8.65
C ILE A 180 1.94 -7.63 -8.08
N MET A 181 2.25 -8.79 -7.48
CA MET A 181 1.24 -9.65 -6.86
C MET A 181 0.57 -9.00 -5.65
N LEU A 182 1.29 -8.17 -4.87
CA LEU A 182 0.67 -7.32 -3.86
C LEU A 182 -0.30 -6.31 -4.49
N GLY A 183 0.04 -5.74 -5.64
CA GLY A 183 -0.86 -4.88 -6.41
C GLY A 183 -2.15 -5.60 -6.81
N VAL A 184 -2.04 -6.82 -7.36
CA VAL A 184 -3.20 -7.68 -7.67
C VAL A 184 -4.02 -7.99 -6.42
N TYR A 185 -3.36 -8.31 -5.30
CA TYR A 185 -4.00 -8.58 -4.01
C TYR A 185 -4.81 -7.38 -3.53
N ILE A 186 -4.21 -6.18 -3.54
CA ILE A 186 -4.87 -4.92 -3.17
C ILE A 186 -6.14 -4.70 -4.00
N LEU A 187 -6.03 -4.82 -5.32
CA LEU A 187 -7.17 -4.62 -6.23
C LEU A 187 -8.27 -5.66 -6.00
N THR A 188 -7.90 -6.92 -5.72
CA THR A 188 -8.85 -7.98 -5.39
C THR A 188 -9.61 -7.66 -4.10
N ARG A 189 -8.89 -7.34 -3.01
CA ARG A 189 -9.51 -7.01 -1.71
C ARG A 189 -10.41 -5.79 -1.77
N ALA A 190 -9.97 -4.74 -2.47
CA ALA A 190 -10.78 -3.54 -2.67
C ALA A 190 -12.04 -3.83 -3.49
N PHE A 191 -11.94 -4.64 -4.54
CA PHE A 191 -13.08 -5.06 -5.36
C PHE A 191 -14.10 -5.88 -4.56
N GLU A 192 -13.65 -6.84 -3.76
CA GLU A 192 -14.50 -7.69 -2.93
C GLU A 192 -15.31 -6.87 -1.92
N SER A 193 -14.64 -5.93 -1.23
CA SER A 193 -15.21 -5.20 -0.10
C SER A 193 -15.98 -3.93 -0.47
N HIS A 194 -15.61 -3.22 -1.56
CA HIS A 194 -16.14 -1.89 -1.86
C HIS A 194 -16.74 -1.78 -3.26
N ASP A 195 -18.08 -1.69 -3.34
CA ASP A 195 -18.82 -1.52 -4.60
C ASP A 195 -18.37 -0.29 -5.42
N ALA A 196 -18.06 0.80 -4.72
CA ALA A 196 -17.74 2.09 -5.33
C ALA A 196 -16.53 2.05 -6.29
N VAL A 197 -15.60 1.10 -6.08
CA VAL A 197 -14.36 1.00 -6.88
C VAL A 197 -14.40 -0.09 -7.95
N ARG A 198 -15.41 -0.98 -7.93
CA ARG A 198 -15.49 -2.13 -8.86
C ARG A 198 -15.43 -1.71 -10.32
N SER A 199 -16.21 -0.69 -10.68
CA SER A 199 -16.27 -0.22 -12.07
C SER A 199 -14.96 0.39 -12.56
N ASP A 200 -14.22 1.08 -11.68
CA ASP A 200 -12.92 1.68 -11.99
C ASP A 200 -11.86 0.59 -12.18
N ILE A 201 -11.83 -0.42 -11.31
CA ILE A 201 -10.93 -1.57 -11.44
C ILE A 201 -11.17 -2.32 -12.76
N LEU A 202 -12.43 -2.64 -13.10
CA LEU A 202 -12.77 -3.35 -14.33
C LEU A 202 -12.41 -2.54 -15.58
N LYS A 203 -12.67 -1.22 -15.58
CA LYS A 203 -12.26 -0.33 -16.67
C LYS A 203 -10.75 -0.32 -16.86
N GLN A 204 -9.99 -0.31 -15.77
CA GLN A 204 -8.52 -0.37 -15.84
C GLN A 204 -8.05 -1.69 -16.46
N CYS A 205 -8.63 -2.83 -16.05
CA CYS A 205 -8.33 -4.13 -16.65
C CYS A 205 -8.58 -4.11 -18.16
N GLN A 206 -9.74 -3.63 -18.59
CA GLN A 206 -10.10 -3.53 -20.01
C GLN A 206 -9.10 -2.66 -20.79
N GLN A 207 -8.75 -1.48 -20.26
CA GLN A 207 -7.81 -0.56 -20.91
C GLN A 207 -6.42 -1.18 -21.11
N GLU A 208 -5.86 -1.81 -20.08
CA GLU A 208 -4.50 -2.36 -20.14
C GLU A 208 -4.42 -3.59 -21.06
N ILE A 209 -5.50 -4.39 -21.12
CA ILE A 209 -5.61 -5.55 -22.02
C ILE A 209 -5.77 -5.08 -23.47
N LEU A 210 -6.63 -4.11 -23.74
CA LEU A 210 -6.86 -3.61 -25.11
C LEU A 210 -5.65 -2.88 -25.68
N ASN A 211 -4.86 -2.22 -24.83
CA ASN A 211 -3.65 -1.52 -25.23
C ASN A 211 -2.42 -2.43 -25.36
N ASP A 212 -2.56 -3.75 -25.11
CA ASP A 212 -1.47 -4.72 -25.09
C ASP A 212 -0.25 -4.24 -24.29
N SER A 213 -0.50 -3.69 -23.09
CA SER A 213 0.59 -3.16 -22.27
C SER A 213 1.46 -4.28 -21.69
N ASP A 214 2.71 -3.96 -21.31
CA ASP A 214 3.63 -4.93 -20.67
C ASP A 214 3.07 -5.57 -19.39
N CYS A 215 2.05 -4.96 -18.79
CA CYS A 215 1.38 -5.41 -17.57
C CYS A 215 0.01 -6.06 -17.82
N SER A 216 -0.43 -6.18 -19.08
CA SER A 216 -1.72 -6.76 -19.48
C SER A 216 -1.93 -8.15 -18.88
N ILE A 217 -0.89 -8.98 -18.85
CA ILE A 217 -0.89 -10.32 -18.26
C ILE A 217 -1.32 -10.35 -16.79
N TYR A 218 -0.94 -9.34 -16.01
CA TYR A 218 -1.30 -9.25 -14.59
C TYR A 218 -2.75 -8.79 -14.41
N TYR A 219 -3.25 -7.96 -15.31
CA TYR A 219 -4.66 -7.57 -15.33
C TYR A 219 -5.57 -8.70 -15.82
N ILE A 220 -5.10 -9.56 -16.74
CA ILE A 220 -5.78 -10.83 -17.10
C ILE A 220 -5.82 -11.74 -15.88
N HIS A 221 -4.71 -11.90 -15.17
CA HIS A 221 -4.67 -12.69 -13.94
C HIS A 221 -5.63 -12.12 -12.87
N LEU A 222 -5.68 -10.81 -12.69
CA LEU A 222 -6.65 -10.15 -11.81
C LEU A 222 -8.08 -10.47 -12.23
N LEU A 223 -8.45 -10.29 -13.50
CA LEU A 223 -9.80 -10.62 -13.98
C LEU A 223 -10.17 -12.08 -13.71
N ALA A 224 -9.26 -13.02 -13.96
CA ALA A 224 -9.49 -14.42 -13.68
C ALA A 224 -9.79 -14.67 -12.20
N ARG A 225 -9.10 -13.95 -11.28
CA ARG A 225 -9.38 -14.02 -9.84
C ARG A 225 -10.70 -13.39 -9.43
N LEU A 226 -11.13 -12.32 -10.10
CA LEU A 226 -12.39 -11.63 -9.79
C LEU A 226 -13.63 -12.42 -10.26
N CYS A 227 -13.47 -13.36 -11.19
CA CYS A 227 -14.56 -14.17 -11.77
C CYS A 227 -14.80 -15.50 -11.04
N ILE A 228 -13.96 -15.86 -10.06
CA ILE A 228 -14.05 -17.10 -9.27
C ILE A 228 -14.56 -16.74 -7.88
#